data_AF-A0A1G7MNG6-F1
#
_entry.id   AF-A0A1G7MNG6-F1
#
_cell.length_a   1.000
_cell.length_b   1.000
_cell.length_c   1.000
_cell.angle_alpha   90.00
_cell.angle_beta   90.00
_cell.angle_gamma   90.00
#
_symmetry.space_group_name_H-M   'P 1'
#
loop_
_entity.id
_entity.type
_entity.pdbx_description
1 polymer ?
#
loop_
_entity_poly.entity_id
_entity_poly.type
_entity_poly.pdbx_seq_one_letter_code
_entity_poly.pdbx_strand_id
1 'polypeptide(L)'
;MKTIEYQFKRILIKALLLFCVTGATAQVKQQQVYAGLKKKPIGMHAKQKITAPVSNQYKDFMQLVTRAGAVFSPPKGFSEISAMNDEDFSYDYAMEIPDKDFEVWFQVKSQKENYASYEASKDDNIRKVANPDSLYIEMGKAQATAFAGDPNFFIRTIPANVLSRYNADAGRSYLLNLVDMPSTKHYKYALLLTLQRNHTGTIMVVYFTNEKDPEFFKNIDKASNCLKFK
;
A
#
# COMPACT_ATOMS: atom_id res chain seq x y z
N MET A 1 35.54 -17.34 21.05
CA MET A 1 34.30 -17.06 20.28
C MET A 1 34.50 -16.42 18.90
N LYS A 2 35.73 -16.13 18.43
CA LYS A 2 35.95 -15.56 17.07
C LYS A 2 36.11 -16.60 15.95
N THR A 3 36.17 -17.88 16.27
CA THR A 3 36.48 -18.96 15.32
C THR A 3 35.25 -19.62 14.69
N ILE A 4 34.06 -19.44 15.30
CA ILE A 4 32.79 -20.04 14.83
C ILE A 4 32.13 -19.19 13.73
N GLU A 5 32.25 -17.86 13.79
CA GLU A 5 31.73 -16.96 12.74
C GLU A 5 32.43 -17.14 11.38
N TYR A 6 33.69 -17.59 11.37
CA TYR A 6 34.46 -17.73 10.13
C TYR A 6 34.08 -18.99 9.32
N GLN A 7 33.62 -20.05 10.00
CA GLN A 7 33.16 -21.28 9.36
C GLN A 7 31.77 -21.11 8.71
N PHE A 8 30.87 -20.35 9.33
CA PHE A 8 29.53 -20.10 8.78
C PHE A 8 29.57 -19.27 7.47
N LYS A 9 30.48 -18.30 7.36
CA LYS A 9 30.62 -17.49 6.14
C LYS A 9 31.16 -18.28 4.93
N ARG A 10 31.94 -19.35 5.14
CA ARG A 10 32.44 -20.21 4.04
C ARG A 10 31.41 -21.19 3.49
N ILE A 11 30.41 -21.58 4.29
CA ILE A 11 29.33 -22.48 3.84
C ILE A 11 28.32 -21.71 2.98
N LEU A 12 28.00 -20.47 3.33
CA LEU A 12 27.03 -19.66 2.59
C LEU A 12 27.51 -19.27 1.17
N ILE A 13 28.83 -19.10 0.98
CA ILE A 13 29.40 -18.72 -0.33
C ILE A 13 29.44 -19.91 -1.31
N LYS A 14 29.44 -21.16 -0.81
CA LYS A 14 29.40 -22.35 -1.68
C LYS A 14 27.98 -22.73 -2.14
N ALA A 15 26.95 -22.24 -1.47
CA ALA A 15 25.55 -22.49 -1.87
C ALA A 15 25.05 -21.55 -3.00
N LEU A 16 25.81 -20.51 -3.34
CA LEU A 16 25.41 -19.51 -4.35
C LEU A 16 25.97 -19.78 -5.76
N LEU A 17 26.72 -20.87 -5.98
CA LEU A 17 27.41 -21.17 -7.25
C LEU A 17 27.00 -22.51 -7.89
N LEU A 18 25.78 -22.99 -7.62
CA LEU A 18 25.28 -24.24 -8.21
C LEU A 18 23.86 -24.12 -8.79
N PHE A 19 23.61 -23.11 -9.62
CA PHE A 19 22.50 -23.14 -10.57
C PHE A 19 22.99 -22.68 -11.95
N CYS A 20 23.73 -23.57 -12.60
CA CYS A 20 24.00 -23.50 -14.03
C CYS A 20 22.83 -24.08 -14.82
N VAL A 21 22.31 -23.27 -15.74
CA VAL A 21 22.01 -23.60 -17.15
C VAL A 21 21.32 -24.94 -17.42
N THR A 22 20.05 -24.89 -17.79
CA THR A 22 19.54 -25.67 -18.94
C THR A 22 18.58 -24.82 -19.77
N GLY A 23 18.86 -24.76 -21.07
CA GLY A 23 18.01 -24.11 -22.06
C GLY A 23 16.91 -25.05 -22.55
N ALA A 24 15.82 -24.44 -23.03
CA ALA A 24 14.90 -25.10 -23.95
C ALA A 24 14.42 -24.07 -24.98
N THR A 25 15.04 -24.11 -26.16
CA THR A 25 14.56 -23.46 -27.37
C THR A 25 13.32 -24.22 -27.87
N ALA A 26 12.14 -23.62 -27.76
CA ALA A 26 10.94 -24.14 -28.42
C ALA A 26 10.85 -23.54 -29.83
N GLN A 27 11.24 -24.37 -30.80
CA GLN A 27 11.15 -24.13 -32.23
C GLN A 27 9.70 -24.34 -32.69
N VAL A 28 8.95 -23.26 -32.92
CA VAL A 28 7.59 -23.36 -33.51
C VAL A 28 7.72 -23.43 -35.03
N LYS A 29 7.31 -24.59 -35.55
CA LYS A 29 7.28 -24.96 -36.96
C LYS A 29 6.18 -24.17 -37.69
N GLN A 30 6.58 -23.39 -38.68
CA GLN A 30 5.71 -22.85 -39.73
C GLN A 30 4.97 -24.01 -40.41
N GLN A 31 3.64 -23.95 -40.42
CA GLN A 31 2.82 -24.78 -41.31
C GLN A 31 2.08 -23.88 -42.30
N GLN A 32 2.08 -24.37 -43.53
CA GLN A 32 1.81 -23.67 -44.76
C GLN A 32 0.32 -23.35 -44.96
N VAL A 33 0.14 -22.15 -45.50
CA VAL A 33 -0.91 -21.66 -46.39
C VAL A 33 -1.70 -22.78 -47.09
N TYR A 34 -3.00 -22.86 -46.80
CA TYR A 34 -4.01 -23.34 -47.73
C TYR A 34 -4.89 -22.17 -48.16
N ALA A 35 -4.95 -21.99 -49.48
CA ALA A 35 -5.73 -20.96 -50.14
C ALA A 35 -7.23 -21.28 -50.12
N GLY A 36 -8.02 -20.23 -49.96
CA GLY A 36 -9.30 -20.06 -50.64
C GLY A 36 -10.51 -20.71 -49.97
N LEU A 37 -11.31 -19.89 -49.27
CA LEU A 37 -12.76 -19.79 -49.46
C LEU A 37 -13.23 -18.49 -48.80
N LYS A 38 -13.58 -17.50 -49.64
CA LYS A 38 -14.13 -16.20 -49.23
C LYS A 38 -15.43 -16.42 -48.45
N LYS A 39 -15.44 -16.09 -47.16
CA LYS A 39 -16.66 -15.88 -46.37
C LYS A 39 -16.73 -14.42 -45.93
N LYS A 40 -17.89 -13.81 -46.17
CA LYS A 40 -18.25 -12.42 -45.87
C LYS A 40 -17.94 -12.07 -44.40
N PRO A 41 -17.52 -10.83 -44.08
CA PRO A 41 -17.32 -10.42 -42.70
C PRO A 41 -18.69 -10.27 -42.03
N ILE A 42 -19.06 -11.27 -41.23
CA ILE A 42 -20.09 -11.11 -40.19
C ILE A 42 -19.40 -10.31 -39.08
N GLY A 43 -20.01 -9.18 -38.73
CA GLY A 43 -19.48 -8.23 -37.76
C GLY A 43 -18.96 -8.95 -36.52
N MET A 44 -17.69 -8.73 -36.21
CA MET A 44 -17.14 -9.04 -34.91
C MET A 44 -17.90 -8.18 -33.91
N HIS A 45 -18.89 -8.75 -33.24
CA HIS A 45 -19.34 -8.24 -31.97
C HIS A 45 -18.11 -8.20 -31.07
N ALA A 46 -17.58 -6.98 -30.89
CA ALA A 46 -16.59 -6.71 -29.87
C ALA A 46 -17.11 -7.35 -28.58
N LYS A 47 -16.32 -8.27 -28.02
CA LYS A 47 -16.51 -8.69 -26.63
C LYS A 47 -16.38 -7.43 -25.79
N GLN A 48 -17.52 -6.78 -25.53
CA GLN A 48 -17.62 -5.73 -24.54
C GLN A 48 -17.12 -6.36 -23.25
N LYS A 49 -15.93 -5.92 -22.84
CA LYS A 49 -15.38 -6.20 -21.53
C LYS A 49 -16.37 -5.56 -20.57
N ILE A 50 -17.30 -6.35 -20.02
CA ILE A 50 -18.25 -5.89 -19.00
C ILE A 50 -17.37 -5.56 -17.79
N THR A 51 -16.92 -4.32 -17.71
CA THR A 51 -16.29 -3.78 -16.51
C THR A 51 -17.38 -3.78 -15.46
N ALA A 52 -17.17 -4.54 -14.38
CA ALA A 52 -18.03 -4.50 -13.21
C ALA A 52 -18.30 -3.04 -12.81
N PRO A 53 -19.52 -2.70 -12.37
CA PRO A 53 -19.85 -1.34 -11.99
C PRO A 53 -18.91 -0.87 -10.87
N VAL A 54 -18.27 0.28 -11.09
CA VAL A 54 -17.41 0.91 -10.09
C VAL A 54 -18.26 1.30 -8.87
N SER A 55 -17.87 0.84 -7.69
CA SER A 55 -18.55 1.09 -6.42
C SER A 55 -18.56 2.60 -6.07
N ASN A 56 -19.47 3.02 -5.20
CA ASN A 56 -19.48 4.42 -4.71
C ASN A 56 -18.26 4.71 -3.83
N GLN A 57 -17.88 3.77 -2.95
CA GLN A 57 -16.68 3.88 -2.13
C GLN A 57 -15.43 4.13 -2.99
N TYR A 58 -15.22 3.34 -4.05
CA TYR A 58 -14.11 3.57 -4.97
C TYR A 58 -14.16 4.96 -5.64
N LYS A 59 -15.34 5.41 -6.07
CA LYS A 59 -15.48 6.75 -6.69
C LYS A 59 -15.10 7.86 -5.72
N ASP A 60 -15.62 7.81 -4.50
CA ASP A 60 -15.37 8.82 -3.46
C ASP A 60 -13.90 8.82 -3.05
N PHE A 61 -13.32 7.63 -2.85
CA PHE A 61 -11.90 7.46 -2.61
C PHE A 61 -11.04 8.07 -3.72
N MET A 62 -11.36 7.80 -4.99
CA MET A 62 -10.60 8.36 -6.11
C MET A 62 -10.66 9.89 -6.19
N GLN A 63 -11.75 10.51 -5.73
CA GLN A 63 -11.81 11.97 -5.59
C GLN A 63 -10.85 12.47 -4.51
N LEU A 64 -10.81 11.81 -3.35
CA LEU A 64 -9.88 12.15 -2.25
C LEU A 64 -8.42 11.99 -2.69
N VAL A 65 -8.09 10.86 -3.33
CA VAL A 65 -6.77 10.59 -3.94
C VAL A 65 -6.38 11.71 -4.90
N THR A 66 -7.29 12.13 -5.78
CA THR A 66 -7.03 13.21 -6.73
C THR A 66 -6.79 14.56 -6.03
N ARG A 67 -7.63 14.91 -5.06
CA ARG A 67 -7.51 16.16 -4.27
C ARG A 67 -6.20 16.21 -3.46
N ALA A 68 -5.74 15.07 -2.96
CA ALA A 68 -4.48 14.92 -2.23
C ALA A 68 -3.24 14.84 -3.15
N GLY A 69 -3.39 14.99 -4.47
CA GLY A 69 -2.26 14.93 -5.39
C GLY A 69 -1.63 13.54 -5.49
N ALA A 70 -2.41 12.49 -5.25
CA ALA A 70 -1.98 11.10 -5.30
C ALA A 70 -2.53 10.39 -6.55
N VAL A 71 -2.05 9.17 -6.76
CA VAL A 71 -2.55 8.21 -7.75
C VAL A 71 -2.81 6.89 -7.05
N PHE A 72 -3.91 6.24 -7.41
CA PHE A 72 -4.25 4.90 -6.97
C PHE A 72 -4.38 3.98 -8.18
N SER A 73 -3.81 2.79 -8.07
CA SER A 73 -3.90 1.72 -9.06
C SER A 73 -4.04 0.40 -8.31
N PRO A 74 -5.27 -0.15 -8.19
CA PRO A 74 -5.51 -1.32 -7.36
C PRO A 74 -4.62 -2.49 -7.82
N PRO A 75 -3.92 -3.15 -6.89
CA PRO A 75 -3.02 -4.24 -7.21
C PRO A 75 -3.78 -5.47 -7.70
N LYS A 76 -3.15 -6.27 -8.56
CA LYS A 76 -3.75 -7.51 -9.06
C LYS A 76 -3.96 -8.50 -7.92
N GLY A 77 -5.10 -9.18 -7.94
CA GLY A 77 -5.45 -10.20 -6.94
C GLY A 77 -6.03 -9.64 -5.65
N PHE A 78 -6.35 -8.35 -5.61
CA PHE A 78 -7.07 -7.71 -4.52
C PHE A 78 -8.52 -7.44 -4.91
N SER A 79 -9.43 -7.65 -3.96
CA SER A 79 -10.84 -7.26 -4.07
C SER A 79 -11.12 -6.09 -3.14
N GLU A 80 -11.98 -5.18 -3.59
CA GLU A 80 -12.54 -4.15 -2.72
C GLU A 80 -13.40 -4.79 -1.63
N ILE A 81 -13.28 -4.26 -0.41
CA ILE A 81 -14.16 -4.56 0.72
C ILE A 81 -14.70 -3.25 1.30
N SER A 82 -15.74 -3.33 2.13
CA SER A 82 -16.22 -2.15 2.85
C SER A 82 -15.13 -1.57 3.74
N ALA A 83 -14.84 -0.28 3.58
CA ALA A 83 -13.94 0.45 4.45
C ALA A 83 -14.57 0.63 5.83
N MET A 84 -13.78 0.45 6.88
CA MET A 84 -14.22 0.68 8.25
C MET A 84 -14.53 2.16 8.46
N ASN A 85 -15.76 2.44 8.88
CA ASN A 85 -16.23 3.80 9.17
C ASN A 85 -17.25 3.77 10.31
N ASP A 86 -16.76 3.89 11.55
CA ASP A 86 -17.52 3.95 12.79
C ASP A 86 -17.04 5.13 13.66
N GLU A 87 -17.44 5.17 14.94
CA GLU A 87 -17.06 6.24 15.87
C GLU A 87 -15.57 6.25 16.21
N ASP A 88 -14.88 5.10 16.08
CA ASP A 88 -13.49 4.91 16.48
C ASP A 88 -12.53 4.99 15.27
N PHE A 89 -12.98 4.52 14.10
CA PHE A 89 -12.18 4.31 12.91
C PHE A 89 -12.88 4.83 11.66
N SER A 90 -12.20 5.65 10.88
CA SER A 90 -12.72 6.18 9.62
C SER A 90 -11.69 6.05 8.49
N TYR A 91 -11.96 5.15 7.55
CA TYR A 91 -11.12 4.85 6.40
C TYR A 91 -11.87 5.12 5.10
N ASP A 92 -11.15 5.56 4.08
CA ASP A 92 -11.73 5.99 2.81
C ASP A 92 -11.88 4.83 1.82
N TYR A 93 -11.04 3.80 1.95
CA TYR A 93 -11.05 2.63 1.07
C TYR A 93 -10.41 1.42 1.75
N ALA A 94 -10.87 0.23 1.42
CA ALA A 94 -10.28 -1.00 1.90
C ALA A 94 -10.28 -2.09 0.82
N MET A 95 -9.29 -2.97 0.88
CA MET A 95 -9.17 -4.12 0.00
C MET A 95 -8.56 -5.31 0.73
N GLU A 96 -8.83 -6.51 0.25
CA GLU A 96 -8.30 -7.76 0.78
C GLU A 96 -7.67 -8.59 -0.34
N ILE A 97 -6.90 -9.62 0.04
CA ILE A 97 -6.63 -10.74 -0.85
C ILE A 97 -7.66 -11.83 -0.50
N PRO A 98 -8.54 -12.25 -1.43
CA PRO A 98 -9.50 -13.31 -1.17
C PRO A 98 -8.83 -14.57 -0.61
N ASP A 99 -9.51 -15.21 0.34
CA ASP A 99 -9.07 -16.45 1.00
C ASP A 99 -7.73 -16.32 1.75
N LYS A 100 -7.35 -15.09 2.15
CA LYS A 100 -6.18 -14.84 3.00
C LYS A 100 -6.53 -13.93 4.17
N ASP A 101 -5.82 -14.14 5.27
CA ASP A 101 -5.82 -13.25 6.44
C ASP A 101 -4.96 -11.99 6.16
N PHE A 102 -5.37 -11.20 5.17
CA PHE A 102 -4.68 -9.98 4.77
C PHE A 102 -5.61 -8.92 4.21
N GLU A 103 -5.67 -7.79 4.91
CA GLU A 103 -6.41 -6.60 4.50
C GLU A 103 -5.53 -5.37 4.47
N VAL A 104 -5.92 -4.41 3.62
CA VAL A 104 -5.28 -3.11 3.49
C VAL A 104 -6.33 -2.03 3.55
N TRP A 105 -6.21 -1.14 4.52
CA TRP A 105 -7.10 0.01 4.68
C TRP A 105 -6.35 1.31 4.42
N PHE A 106 -7.00 2.26 3.76
CA PHE A 106 -6.42 3.52 3.32
C PHE A 106 -7.19 4.70 3.91
N GLN A 107 -6.45 5.69 4.38
CA GLN A 107 -6.97 7.03 4.63
C GLN A 107 -6.10 8.06 3.89
N VAL A 108 -6.74 9.00 3.21
CA VAL A 108 -6.07 9.99 2.35
C VAL A 108 -6.60 11.39 2.67
N LYS A 109 -5.69 12.27 3.08
CA LYS A 109 -6.03 13.66 3.39
C LYS A 109 -5.24 14.62 2.50
N SER A 110 -5.95 15.52 1.82
CA SER A 110 -5.33 16.69 1.21
C SER A 110 -5.01 17.71 2.30
N GLN A 111 -3.86 18.36 2.22
CA GLN A 111 -3.44 19.39 3.18
C GLN A 111 -3.30 20.77 2.53
N LYS A 112 -3.72 20.94 1.27
CA LYS A 112 -3.54 22.19 0.53
C LYS A 112 -4.18 23.40 1.21
N GLU A 113 -5.43 23.24 1.67
CA GLU A 113 -6.17 24.31 2.36
C GLU A 113 -5.60 24.58 3.76
N ASN A 114 -5.23 23.52 4.49
CA ASN A 114 -4.57 23.65 5.79
C ASN A 114 -3.23 24.39 5.66
N TYR A 115 -2.46 24.09 4.61
CA TYR A 115 -1.17 24.71 4.37
C TYR A 115 -1.30 26.17 3.95
N ALA A 116 -2.26 26.50 3.07
CA ALA A 116 -2.57 27.89 2.76
C ALA A 116 -2.95 28.70 4.01
N SER A 117 -3.74 28.10 4.91
CA SER A 117 -4.10 28.72 6.19
C SER A 117 -2.90 28.91 7.11
N TYR A 118 -1.99 27.91 7.17
CA TYR A 118 -0.74 28.00 7.92
C TYR A 118 0.16 29.12 7.42
N GLU A 119 0.38 29.21 6.11
CA GLU A 119 1.20 30.27 5.51
C GLU A 119 0.62 31.67 5.77
N ALA A 120 -0.71 31.81 5.77
CA ALA A 120 -1.36 33.08 6.06
C ALA A 120 -1.26 33.52 7.53
N SER A 121 -1.02 32.59 8.47
CA SER A 121 -0.98 32.90 9.91
C SER A 121 0.35 32.63 10.60
N LYS A 122 1.38 32.16 9.89
CA LYS A 122 2.67 31.75 10.48
C LYS A 122 3.39 32.84 11.28
N ASP A 123 3.18 34.11 10.91
CA ASP A 123 3.76 35.30 11.55
C ASP A 123 2.79 36.01 12.52
N ASP A 124 1.55 35.51 12.67
CA ASP A 124 0.53 36.04 13.58
C ASP A 124 0.54 35.25 14.89
N ASN A 125 1.07 35.84 15.96
CA ASN A 125 1.17 35.18 17.28
C ASN A 125 -0.19 34.85 17.93
N ILE A 126 -1.30 35.42 17.45
CA ILE A 126 -2.65 35.16 17.96
C ILE A 126 -3.33 34.07 17.15
N ARG A 127 -3.09 34.00 15.83
CA ARG A 127 -3.77 33.08 14.90
C ARG A 127 -2.89 31.95 14.37
N LYS A 128 -1.69 31.79 14.93
CA LYS A 128 -0.73 30.78 14.51
C LYS A 128 -1.34 29.38 14.59
N VAL A 129 -1.40 28.68 13.46
CA VAL A 129 -1.80 27.27 13.42
C VAL A 129 -0.58 26.36 13.36
N ALA A 130 -0.76 25.09 13.73
CA ALA A 130 0.29 24.08 13.62
C ALA A 130 0.64 23.82 12.14
N ASN A 131 1.90 23.50 11.86
CA ASN A 131 2.34 23.14 10.51
C ASN A 131 1.68 21.81 10.07
N PRO A 132 0.85 21.81 9.00
CA PRO A 132 0.17 20.61 8.52
C PRO A 132 1.10 19.46 8.14
N ASP A 133 2.29 19.78 7.61
CA ASP A 133 3.28 18.77 7.17
C ASP A 133 3.88 17.99 8.34
N SER A 134 3.70 18.45 9.58
CA SER A 134 4.16 17.74 10.78
C SER A 134 3.09 16.80 11.38
N LEU A 135 1.82 16.99 11.02
CA LEU A 135 0.69 16.33 11.68
C LEU A 135 0.65 14.81 11.46
N TYR A 136 1.22 14.31 10.36
CA TYR A 136 1.22 12.87 10.04
C TYR A 136 1.89 12.01 11.13
N ILE A 137 2.82 12.58 11.92
CA ILE A 137 3.51 11.88 13.00
C ILE A 137 2.53 11.60 14.14
N GLU A 138 1.81 12.62 14.59
CA GLU A 138 0.88 12.50 15.71
C GLU A 138 -0.39 11.76 15.29
N MET A 139 -0.85 11.93 14.04
CA MET A 139 -1.92 11.09 13.47
C MET A 139 -1.54 9.60 13.49
N GLY A 140 -0.34 9.26 13.02
CA GLY A 140 0.13 7.87 13.01
C GLY A 140 0.28 7.29 14.41
N LYS A 141 0.79 8.07 15.38
CA LYS A 141 0.86 7.65 16.78
C LYS A 141 -0.52 7.43 17.39
N ALA A 142 -1.45 8.36 17.20
CA ALA A 142 -2.81 8.23 17.71
C ALA A 142 -3.49 6.96 17.16
N GLN A 143 -3.37 6.72 15.86
CA GLN A 143 -3.91 5.52 15.22
C GLN A 143 -3.24 4.24 15.74
N ALA A 144 -1.91 4.24 15.89
CA ALA A 144 -1.17 3.12 16.44
C ALA A 144 -1.59 2.80 17.89
N THR A 145 -1.74 3.83 18.73
CA THR A 145 -2.20 3.67 20.13
C THR A 145 -3.63 3.15 20.18
N ALA A 146 -4.54 3.66 19.34
CA ALA A 146 -5.92 3.17 19.28
C ALA A 146 -5.98 1.68 18.92
N PHE A 147 -5.11 1.23 18.01
CA PHE A 147 -5.01 -0.18 17.63
C PHE A 147 -4.32 -1.08 18.65
N ALA A 148 -3.25 -0.60 19.28
CA ALA A 148 -2.43 -1.38 20.20
C ALA A 148 -2.91 -1.34 21.66
N GLY A 149 -3.79 -0.39 22.01
CA GLY A 149 -4.24 -0.15 23.38
C GLY A 149 -3.22 0.56 24.28
N ASP A 150 -1.96 0.67 23.83
CA ASP A 150 -0.89 1.37 24.53
C ASP A 150 0.13 1.97 23.54
N PRO A 151 0.99 2.92 23.97
CA PRO A 151 1.93 3.62 23.09
C PRO A 151 3.26 2.87 22.87
N ASN A 152 3.46 1.68 23.44
CA ASN A 152 4.71 0.91 23.38
C ASN A 152 4.79 0.01 22.14
N PHE A 153 4.60 0.61 20.97
CA PHE A 153 4.77 -0.08 19.68
C PHE A 153 6.12 0.23 19.04
N PHE A 154 6.49 -0.62 18.09
CA PHE A 154 7.74 -0.47 17.37
C PHE A 154 7.59 0.54 16.22
N ILE A 155 8.19 1.72 16.37
CA ILE A 155 8.16 2.82 15.39
C ILE A 155 9.51 2.99 14.67
N ARG A 156 9.49 3.25 13.36
CA ARG A 156 10.67 3.67 12.59
C ARG A 156 10.37 4.87 11.69
N THR A 157 11.39 5.68 11.44
CA THR A 157 11.41 6.57 10.26
C THR A 157 11.60 5.72 9.01
N ILE A 158 10.77 5.94 7.99
CA ILE A 158 10.92 5.25 6.71
C ILE A 158 12.13 5.85 5.97
N PRO A 159 13.09 5.03 5.50
CA PRO A 159 14.28 5.55 4.83
C PRO A 159 13.95 6.11 3.44
N ALA A 160 14.75 7.08 2.97
CA ALA A 160 14.51 7.83 1.74
C ALA A 160 14.36 6.94 0.49
N ASN A 161 15.11 5.84 0.40
CA ASN A 161 14.99 4.90 -0.72
C ASN A 161 13.61 4.24 -0.77
N VAL A 162 12.98 3.96 0.37
CA VAL A 162 11.62 3.43 0.44
C VAL A 162 10.60 4.52 0.16
N LEU A 163 10.78 5.72 0.73
CA LEU A 163 9.90 6.88 0.48
C LEU A 163 9.81 7.25 -1.01
N SER A 164 10.93 7.12 -1.75
CA SER A 164 10.96 7.38 -3.19
C SER A 164 9.98 6.53 -3.99
N ARG A 165 9.67 5.31 -3.54
CA ARG A 165 8.67 4.43 -4.19
C ARG A 165 7.25 4.99 -4.10
N TYR A 166 6.97 5.76 -3.05
CA TYR A 166 5.70 6.42 -2.78
C TYR A 166 5.69 7.90 -3.19
N ASN A 167 6.83 8.41 -3.69
CA ASN A 167 7.05 9.84 -3.94
C ASN A 167 6.68 10.72 -2.73
N ALA A 168 6.98 10.22 -1.53
CA ALA A 168 6.77 10.91 -0.27
C ALA A 168 8.07 11.59 0.18
N ASP A 169 7.95 12.67 0.95
CA ASP A 169 9.08 13.39 1.53
C ASP A 169 9.45 12.84 2.91
N ALA A 170 8.45 12.39 3.65
CA ALA A 170 8.62 11.83 4.98
C ALA A 170 7.62 10.70 5.26
N GLY A 171 7.93 9.89 6.28
CA GLY A 171 7.00 8.87 6.73
C GLY A 171 7.45 8.10 7.96
N ARG A 172 6.48 7.50 8.64
CA ARG A 172 6.66 6.62 9.80
C ARG A 172 6.02 5.27 9.54
N SER A 173 6.64 4.22 10.06
CA SER A 173 6.08 2.87 10.10
C SER A 173 5.94 2.41 11.54
N TYR A 174 4.83 1.74 11.84
CA TYR A 174 4.50 1.24 13.16
C TYR A 174 4.14 -0.25 13.03
N LEU A 175 4.89 -1.13 13.70
CA LEU A 175 4.57 -2.54 13.77
C LEU A 175 3.84 -2.81 15.09
N LEU A 176 2.60 -3.28 14.97
CA LEU A 176 1.63 -3.34 16.06
C LEU A 176 1.35 -4.79 16.48
N ASN A 177 1.12 -4.97 17.78
CA ASN A 177 0.28 -6.05 18.29
C ASN A 177 -1.07 -5.40 18.56
N LEU A 178 -2.14 -5.97 18.02
CA LEU A 178 -3.48 -5.39 18.10
C LEU A 178 -4.18 -5.85 19.37
N VAL A 179 -4.97 -4.98 19.96
CA VAL A 179 -6.03 -5.40 20.88
C VAL A 179 -7.07 -6.16 20.07
N ASP A 180 -7.60 -7.23 20.65
CA ASP A 180 -8.66 -8.00 20.03
C ASP A 180 -9.94 -7.15 19.91
N MET A 181 -10.30 -6.75 18.69
CA MET A 181 -11.42 -5.86 18.42
C MET A 181 -12.27 -6.35 17.24
N PRO A 182 -13.61 -6.31 17.35
CA PRO A 182 -14.49 -6.63 16.22
C PRO A 182 -14.29 -5.68 15.04
N SER A 183 -13.99 -4.40 15.30
CA SER A 183 -13.73 -3.40 14.26
C SER A 183 -12.53 -3.79 13.40
N THR A 184 -11.48 -4.38 13.96
CA THR A 184 -10.33 -4.92 13.21
C THR A 184 -10.52 -6.38 12.79
N LYS A 185 -11.75 -6.91 12.80
CA LYS A 185 -12.04 -8.32 12.52
C LYS A 185 -11.16 -9.31 13.29
N HIS A 186 -10.79 -8.95 14.52
CA HIS A 186 -9.96 -9.77 15.40
C HIS A 186 -8.53 -10.06 14.85
N TYR A 187 -8.02 -9.24 13.93
CA TYR A 187 -6.63 -9.35 13.49
C TYR A 187 -5.67 -9.19 14.67
N LYS A 188 -4.58 -9.97 14.67
CA LYS A 188 -3.57 -9.94 15.77
C LYS A 188 -2.49 -8.89 15.56
N TYR A 189 -2.18 -8.56 14.32
CA TYR A 189 -1.04 -7.72 13.97
C TYR A 189 -1.40 -6.74 12.87
N ALA A 190 -0.72 -5.58 12.89
CA ALA A 190 -0.75 -4.66 11.77
C ALA A 190 0.61 -4.01 11.52
N LEU A 191 0.84 -3.64 10.27
CA LEU A 191 1.82 -2.64 9.89
C LEU A 191 1.08 -1.38 9.47
N LEU A 192 1.20 -0.32 10.25
CA LEU A 192 0.67 1.01 9.92
C LEU A 192 1.79 1.84 9.29
N LEU A 193 1.51 2.48 8.16
CA LEU A 193 2.38 3.47 7.51
C LEU A 193 1.67 4.82 7.49
N THR A 194 2.37 5.88 7.84
CA THR A 194 1.98 7.26 7.52
C THR A 194 3.02 7.88 6.62
N LEU A 195 2.58 8.41 5.48
CA LEU A 195 3.40 9.01 4.43
C LEU A 195 2.94 10.45 4.22
N GLN A 196 3.88 11.36 4.05
CA GLN A 196 3.60 12.78 3.88
C GLN A 196 4.38 13.33 2.69
N ARG A 197 3.73 14.24 1.95
CA ARG A 197 4.31 15.01 0.85
C ARG A 197 4.07 16.49 1.14
N ASN A 198 5.15 17.27 1.13
CA ASN A 198 5.14 18.66 1.54
C ASN A 198 4.08 19.46 0.80
N HIS A 199 3.31 20.24 1.57
CA HIS A 199 2.28 21.16 1.09
C HIS A 199 1.17 20.47 0.27
N THR A 200 1.09 19.14 0.32
CA THR A 200 0.27 18.33 -0.58
C THR A 200 -0.74 17.50 0.20
N GLY A 201 -0.28 16.58 1.04
CA GLY A 201 -1.18 15.69 1.76
C GLY A 201 -0.50 14.60 2.57
N THR A 202 -1.33 13.83 3.25
CA THR A 202 -0.95 12.64 4.02
C THR A 202 -1.68 11.41 3.50
N ILE A 203 -0.97 10.31 3.38
CA ILE A 203 -1.51 8.97 3.12
C ILE A 203 -1.23 8.12 4.34
N MET A 204 -2.27 7.47 4.87
CA MET A 204 -2.15 6.46 5.91
C MET A 204 -2.61 5.11 5.35
N VAL A 205 -1.82 4.08 5.61
CA VAL A 205 -2.11 2.71 5.14
C VAL A 205 -1.93 1.74 6.30
N VAL A 206 -2.91 0.87 6.52
CA VAL A 206 -2.83 -0.18 7.53
C VAL A 206 -2.91 -1.53 6.85
N TYR A 207 -1.89 -2.36 7.05
CA TYR A 207 -1.85 -3.74 6.60
C TYR A 207 -2.14 -4.65 7.78
N PHE A 208 -3.21 -5.44 7.72
CA PHE A 208 -3.59 -6.35 8.80
C PHE A 208 -3.18 -7.80 8.50
N THR A 209 -2.89 -8.56 9.56
CA THR A 209 -2.64 -10.00 9.44
C THR A 209 -2.77 -10.73 10.79
N ASN A 210 -2.92 -12.05 10.72
CA ASN A 210 -2.85 -12.95 11.87
C ASN A 210 -1.48 -13.59 12.08
N GLU A 211 -0.55 -13.44 11.12
CA GLU A 211 0.77 -14.07 11.15
C GLU A 211 1.89 -13.10 10.74
N LYS A 212 2.98 -13.02 11.52
CA LYS A 212 4.17 -12.19 11.21
C LYS A 212 5.22 -12.96 10.41
N ASP A 213 4.78 -13.67 9.39
CA ASP A 213 5.63 -14.55 8.58
C ASP A 213 6.17 -13.81 7.31
N PRO A 214 7.05 -14.45 6.52
CA PRO A 214 7.52 -13.87 5.26
C PRO A 214 6.40 -13.60 4.24
N GLU A 215 5.29 -14.35 4.27
CA GLU A 215 4.17 -14.16 3.33
C GLU A 215 3.44 -12.84 3.61
N PHE A 216 3.35 -12.40 4.87
CA PHE A 216 2.85 -11.05 5.21
C PHE A 216 3.62 -9.95 4.48
N PHE A 217 4.95 -9.95 4.55
CA PHE A 217 5.77 -8.94 3.88
C PHE A 217 5.70 -9.02 2.35
N LYS A 218 5.52 -10.21 1.80
CA LYS A 218 5.28 -10.40 0.36
C LYS A 218 3.93 -9.85 -0.07
N ASN A 219 2.89 -9.99 0.74
CA ASN A 219 1.57 -9.40 0.47
C ASN A 219 1.62 -7.87 0.59
N ILE A 220 2.37 -7.33 1.57
CA ILE A 220 2.67 -5.88 1.64
C ILE A 220 3.38 -5.43 0.36
N ASP A 221 4.40 -6.14 -0.13
CA ASP A 221 5.10 -5.72 -1.34
C ASP A 221 4.20 -5.75 -2.59
N LYS A 222 3.29 -6.71 -2.70
CA LYS A 222 2.25 -6.75 -3.76
C LYS A 222 1.28 -5.57 -3.68
N ALA A 223 0.90 -5.16 -2.46
CA ALA A 223 0.05 -4.01 -2.23
C ALA A 223 0.82 -2.69 -2.32
N SER A 224 2.14 -2.71 -2.17
CA SER A 224 2.97 -1.52 -2.13
C SER A 224 2.88 -0.74 -3.44
N ASN A 225 3.07 0.58 -3.35
CA ASN A 225 3.03 1.49 -4.49
C ASN A 225 1.70 1.53 -5.26
N CYS A 226 0.65 0.83 -4.81
CA CYS A 226 -0.68 0.96 -5.39
C CYS A 226 -1.25 2.37 -5.15
N LEU A 227 -0.89 2.99 -4.03
CA LEU A 227 -1.21 4.37 -3.67
C LEU A 227 0.09 5.16 -3.43
N LYS A 228 0.28 6.25 -4.15
CA LYS A 228 1.48 7.10 -4.04
C LYS A 228 1.20 8.53 -4.48
N PHE A 229 2.05 9.49 -4.07
CA PHE A 229 1.95 10.87 -4.56
C PHE A 229 2.40 10.99 -6.03
N LYS A 230 1.88 12.01 -6.72
CA LYS A 230 2.23 12.35 -8.12
C LYS A 230 3.61 12.98 -8.24
#